data_AF-A0A7C6F8J7-F1
#
_entry.id   AF-A0A7C6F8J7-F1
#
_cell.length_a   1.000
_cell.length_b   1.000
_cell.length_c   1.000
_cell.angle_alpha   90.00
_cell.angle_beta   90.00
_cell.angle_gamma   90.00
#
_symmetry.space_group_name_H-M   'P 1'
#
loop_
_entity.id
_entity.type
_entity.pdbx_description
1 polymer ?
#
loop_
_entity_poly.entity_id
_entity_poly.type
_entity_poly.pdbx_seq_one_letter_code
_entity_poly.pdbx_strand_id
1 'polypeptide(L)' 'MISFILLLLIVLFIIFFTVQNSIPVTISFLVWQFEASLAIVIFLSVISGIIIAIFFYLWRKIKTKKIKKEENQE' A
#
# COMPACT_ATOMS: atom_id res chain seq x y z
N MET A 1 -14.39 20.77 12.69
CA MET A 1 -13.33 21.79 12.49
C MET A 1 -11.94 21.23 12.73
N ILE A 2 -11.67 20.59 13.89
CA ILE A 2 -10.35 20.04 14.20
C ILE A 2 -9.86 19.01 13.15
N SER A 3 -10.74 18.14 12.65
CA SER A 3 -10.40 17.14 11.62
C SER A 3 -9.99 17.78 10.29
N PHE A 4 -10.55 18.95 9.96
CA PHE A 4 -10.21 19.66 8.74
C PHE A 4 -8.83 20.33 8.84
N ILE A 5 -8.53 20.93 10.00
CA ILE A 5 -7.18 21.44 10.30
C ILE A 5 -6.15 20.32 10.24
N LEU A 6 -6.45 19.16 10.82
CA LEU A 6 -5.54 18.01 10.85
C LEU A 6 -5.28 17.49 9.43
N LEU A 7 -6.33 17.39 8.61
CA LEU A 7 -6.22 17.02 7.20
C LEU A 7 -5.32 18.00 6.43
N LEU A 8 -5.52 19.31 6.61
CA LEU A 8 -4.71 20.34 5.96
C LEU A 8 -3.23 20.21 6.34
N LEU A 9 -2.95 19.96 7.62
CA LEU A 9 -1.59 19.79 8.13
C LEU A 9 -0.91 18.54 7.55
N ILE A 10 -1.66 17.44 7.44
CA ILE A 10 -1.18 16.21 6.78
C ILE A 10 -0.88 16.47 5.30
N VAL A 11 -1.78 17.13 4.57
CA VAL A 11 -1.57 17.46 3.15
C VAL A 11 -0.34 18.34 2.97
N LEU A 12 -0.18 19.37 3.81
CA LEU A 12 0.97 20.25 3.78
C LEU A 12 2.28 19.47 4.00
N PHE A 13 2.30 18.58 4.99
CA PHE A 13 3.44 17.71 5.27
C PHE A 13 3.81 16.83 4.07
N ILE A 14 2.81 16.21 3.43
CA ILE A 14 3.02 15.37 2.24
C ILE A 14 3.60 16.17 1.08
N ILE A 15 3.12 17.39 0.84
CA ILE A 15 3.64 18.28 -0.21
C ILE A 15 5.10 18.63 0.05
N PHE A 16 5.44 19.06 1.27
CA PHE A 16 6.82 19.37 1.62
C PHE A 16 7.75 18.16 1.48
N PHE A 17 7.31 17.00 1.96
CA PHE A 17 8.05 15.75 1.83
C PHE A 17 8.29 15.40 0.36
N THR A 18 7.28 15.58 -0.50
CA THR A 18 7.37 15.31 -1.94
C THR A 18 8.34 16.26 -2.65
N VAL A 19 8.26 17.57 -2.37
CA VAL A 19 9.12 18.58 -3.00
C VAL A 19 10.58 18.40 -2.59
N GLN A 20 10.84 18.16 -1.30
CA GLN A 20 12.20 17.97 -0.78
C GLN A 20 12.84 16.65 -1.27
N ASN A 21 12.04 15.60 -1.46
CA ASN A 21 12.50 14.29 -1.95
C ASN A 21 12.15 14.08 -3.43
N SER A 22 12.17 15.17 -4.22
CA SER A 22 11.82 15.16 -5.64
C SER A 22 12.92 14.63 -6.56
N ILE A 23 14.10 14.30 -6.01
CA ILE A 23 15.19 13.68 -6.77
C ILE A 23 14.64 12.38 -7.40
N PRO A 24 14.67 12.27 -8.75
CA PRO A 24 14.15 11.11 -9.44
C PRO A 24 15.05 9.90 -9.17
N VAL A 25 14.42 8.77 -8.86
CA VAL A 25 15.05 7.47 -8.71
C VAL A 25 14.57 6.60 -9.86
N THR A 26 15.50 6.05 -10.62
CA THR A 26 15.20 5.09 -11.69
C THR A 26 14.95 3.72 -11.08
N ILE A 27 13.74 3.19 -11.27
CA ILE A 27 13.40 1.83 -10.89
C ILE A 27 13.45 0.97 -12.15
N SER A 28 14.34 -0.03 -12.14
CA SER A 28 14.42 -1.05 -13.19
C SER A 28 13.86 -2.37 -12.68
N PHE A 29 12.82 -2.89 -13.33
CA PHE A 29 12.17 -4.15 -12.98
C PHE A 29 11.92 -5.01 -14.23
N LEU A 30 12.64 -6.13 -14.33
CA LEU A 30 12.70 -6.98 -15.54
C LEU A 30 13.02 -6.16 -16.80
N VAL A 31 12.01 -5.87 -17.62
CA VAL A 31 12.12 -5.09 -18.88
C VAL A 31 11.52 -3.68 -18.77
N TRP A 32 10.98 -3.32 -17.61
CA TRP A 32 10.43 -2.00 -17.34
C TRP A 32 11.43 -1.13 -16.62
N GLN A 33 11.51 0.11 -17.05
CA GLN A 33 12.25 1.16 -16.36
C GLN A 33 11.39 2.41 -16.29
N PHE A 34 11.33 3.04 -15.13
CA PHE A 34 10.64 4.31 -14.96
C PHE A 34 11.34 5.16 -13.89
N GLU A 35 11.19 6.47 -14.02
CA GLU A 35 11.74 7.43 -13.07
C GLU A 35 10.61 7.98 -12.21
N ALA A 36 10.84 7.97 -10.90
CA ALA A 36 9.85 8.45 -9.94
C ALA A 36 10.56 9.03 -8.72
N SER A 37 9.92 9.95 -8.00
CA SER A 37 10.48 10.47 -6.76
C SER A 37 10.57 9.37 -5.70
N LEU A 38 11.55 9.44 -4.79
CA LEU A 38 11.67 8.46 -3.71
C LEU A 38 10.37 8.33 -2.89
N ALA A 39 9.69 9.46 -2.69
CA ALA A 39 8.42 9.53 -1.98
C ALA A 39 7.33 8.64 -2.62
N ILE A 40 7.14 8.72 -3.94
CA ILE A 40 6.12 7.93 -4.63
C ILE A 40 6.49 6.44 -4.64
N VAL A 41 7.79 6.10 -4.73
CA VAL A 41 8.27 4.71 -4.67
C VAL A 41 7.93 4.08 -3.33
N ILE A 42 8.23 4.76 -2.23
CA ILE A 42 7.92 4.28 -0.86
C ILE A 42 6.40 4.12 -0.71
N PHE A 43 5.63 5.12 -1.13
CA PHE A 43 4.17 5.10 -1.02
C PHE A 43 3.55 3.91 -1.78
N LEU A 44 3.95 3.71 -3.03
CA LEU A 44 3.47 2.58 -3.85
C LEU A 44 3.91 1.23 -3.27
N SER A 45 5.12 1.15 -2.72
CA SER A 45 5.62 -0.08 -2.08
C SER A 45 4.78 -0.45 -0.86
N VAL A 46 4.44 0.52 -0.01
CA VAL A 46 3.56 0.31 1.16
C VAL A 46 2.17 -0.13 0.73
N ILE A 47 1.57 0.55 -0.25
CA ILE A 47 0.25 0.19 -0.78
C ILE A 47 0.25 -1.23 -1.35
N SER A 48 1.28 -1.58 -2.12
CA SER A 48 1.42 -2.93 -2.69
C SER A 48 1.49 -3.98 -1.58
N GLY A 49 2.28 -3.75 -0.52
CA GLY A 49 2.35 -4.64 0.64
C GLY A 49 0.99 -4.82 1.34
N ILE A 50 0.23 -3.73 1.52
CA ILE A 50 -1.12 -3.78 2.10
C ILE A 50 -2.06 -4.63 1.22
N ILE A 51 -2.03 -4.43 -0.10
CA ILE A 51 -2.85 -5.20 -1.05
C ILE A 51 -2.52 -6.69 -0.98
N ILE A 52 -1.23 -7.04 -0.97
CA ILE A 52 -0.77 -8.43 -0.84
C ILE A 52 -1.25 -9.04 0.49
N ALA A 53 -1.14 -8.31 1.60
CA ALA A 53 -1.59 -8.77 2.90
C ALA A 53 -3.10 -9.00 2.94
N ILE A 54 -3.90 -8.10 2.36
CA ILE A 54 -5.36 -8.26 2.24
C ILE A 54 -5.70 -9.49 1.42
N PHE A 55 -5.04 -9.69 0.27
CA PHE A 55 -5.26 -10.85 -0.57
C PHE A 55 -4.97 -12.15 0.17
N PHE A 56 -3.84 -12.22 0.89
CA PHE A 56 -3.48 -13.38 1.70
C PHE A 56 -4.48 -13.63 2.83
N TYR A 57 -4.95 -12.58 3.50
CA TYR A 57 -5.99 -12.67 4.53
C TYR A 57 -7.30 -13.24 3.97
N LEU A 58 -7.77 -12.73 2.83
CA LEU A 58 -8.98 -13.22 2.15
C LEU A 58 -8.84 -14.68 1.73
N TRP A 59 -7.69 -15.04 1.14
CA TRP A 59 -7.40 -16.42 0.75
C TRP A 59 -7.46 -17.39 1.94
N ARG A 60 -6.84 -17.03 3.06
CA ARG A 60 -6.89 -17.83 4.29
C ARG A 60 -8.32 -17.97 4.80
N LYS A 61 -9.09 -16.87 4.83
CA LYS A 61 -10.49 -16.88 5.29
C LYS A 61 -11.36 -17.83 4.45
N ILE A 62 -11.14 -17.89 3.14
CA ILE A 62 -11.85 -18.82 2.24
C ILE A 62 -11.47 -20.27 2.56
N LYS A 63 -10.17 -20.57 2.72
CA LYS A 63 -9.71 -21.92 3.08
C LYS A 63 -10.24 -22.40 4.43
N THR A 64 -10.17 -21.57 5.46
CA THR A 64 -10.65 -21.92 6.81
C THR A 64 -12.17 -22.13 6.84
N LYS A 65 -12.94 -21.39 6.04
CA LYS A 65 -14.39 -21.61 5.91
C LYS A 65 -14.73 -22.95 5.24
N LYS A 66 -13.94 -23.41 4.28
CA LYS A 66 -14.16 -24.72 3.64
C LYS A 66 -13.94 -25.87 4.62
N ILE A 67 -12.83 -25.85 5.36
CA ILE A 67 -12.46 -26.90 6.33
C ILE A 67 -13.54 -27.03 7.43
N LYS A 68 -14.00 -25.92 8.01
CA LYS A 68 -15.08 -25.95 9.02
C LYS A 68 -16.44 -26.41 8.51
N LYS A 69 -16.69 -26.34 7.20
CA LYS A 69 -17.95 -26.82 6.61
C LYS A 69 -17.91 -28.33 6.38
N GLU A 70 -16.73 -28.88 6.11
CA GLU A 70 -16.50 -30.33 5.95
C GLU A 70 -16.59 -31.05 7.31
N GLU A 71 -16.02 -30.49 8.39
CA GLU A 71 -16.13 -31.06 9.77
C GLU A 71 -17.54 -31.08 10.36
N ASN A 72 -18.44 -30.18 9.97
CA ASN A 72 -19.82 -30.12 10.48
C ASN A 72 -20.81 -30.99 9.68
N GLN A 73 -20.36 -31.66 8.61
CA GLN A 73 -21.18 -32.52 7.75
C GLN A 73 -20.90 -34.01 7.93
N GLU A 74 -19.85 -34.38 8.68
CA GLU A 74 -19.63 -35.72 9.26
C GLU A 74 -20.27 -35.83 10.65
#